data_AF-A0A0G4ASD2-F1
#
_entry.id   AF-A0A0G4ASD2-F1
#
_cell.length_a   1.000
_cell.length_b   1.000
_cell.length_c   1.000
_cell.angle_alpha   90.00
_cell.angle_beta   90.00
_cell.angle_gamma   90.00
#
_symmetry.space_group_name_H-M   'P 1'
#
loop_
_entity.id
_entity.type
_entity.pdbx_description
1 polymer ?
#
loop_
_entity_poly.entity_id
_entity_poly.type
_entity_poly.pdbx_seq_one_letter_code
_entity_poly.pdbx_strand_id
1 'polypeptide(L)'
;MFAEGAKKRGILYNDSNSKVRIVSMDKINILLVDDNEVIRIFFKDIFWLHGLGNQFHLEIASGVDEALAIVRDPEKKIDVVFLDLVMPLKKDGKEITTSEAGLSVLRTIKSDATMKHIKVIVFSGYTDKKDIEEAKKSGADMYLAKEEHLPQDLIRIFDGLAKKDGSLYQFSK
;
A
#
# COMPACT_ATOMS: atom_id res chain seq x y z
N MET A 1 13.52 11.33 -30.93
CA MET A 1 12.21 12.00 -30.89
C MET A 1 11.62 11.77 -29.51
N PHE A 2 11.33 12.88 -28.82
CA PHE A 2 10.61 13.06 -27.55
C PHE A 2 11.06 12.25 -26.31
N ALA A 3 12.01 12.84 -25.57
CA ALA A 3 12.04 12.75 -24.13
C ALA A 3 11.15 13.88 -23.58
N GLU A 4 9.98 13.56 -23.04
CA GLU A 4 9.13 14.52 -22.35
C GLU A 4 9.16 14.21 -20.86
N GLY A 5 10.05 14.90 -20.16
CA GLY A 5 10.11 14.88 -18.70
C GLY A 5 8.80 15.43 -18.13
N ALA A 6 8.06 14.60 -17.41
CA ALA A 6 6.84 14.97 -16.73
C ALA A 6 7.10 16.15 -15.78
N LYS A 7 6.68 17.34 -16.19
CA LYS A 7 6.76 18.58 -15.41
C LYS A 7 5.82 18.44 -14.20
N LYS A 8 6.39 18.17 -13.02
CA LYS A 8 5.67 18.13 -11.72
C LYS A 8 4.84 19.42 -11.58
N ARG A 9 3.50 19.33 -11.66
CA ARG A 9 2.59 20.46 -11.44
C ARG A 9 2.36 20.61 -9.94
N GLY A 10 2.99 21.58 -9.30
CA GLY A 10 2.81 21.90 -7.87
C GLY A 10 1.66 22.88 -7.62
N ILE A 11 1.23 22.98 -6.36
CA ILE A 11 0.22 23.94 -5.89
C ILE A 11 0.89 25.31 -5.68
N LEU A 12 0.25 26.38 -6.17
CA LEU A 12 0.72 27.75 -6.02
C LEU A 12 0.12 28.37 -4.75
N TYR A 13 0.95 28.77 -3.80
CA TYR A 13 0.53 29.64 -2.69
C TYR A 13 1.07 31.04 -2.91
N ASN A 14 0.20 32.05 -2.73
CA ASN A 14 0.59 33.45 -2.72
C ASN A 14 0.91 33.83 -1.27
N ASP A 15 2.19 33.76 -0.91
CA ASP A 15 2.65 34.37 0.34
C ASP A 15 2.77 35.88 0.10
N SER A 16 2.37 36.71 1.06
CA SER A 16 2.24 38.17 0.99
C SER A 16 3.51 38.96 0.63
N ASN A 17 4.57 38.25 0.20
CA ASN A 17 5.80 38.79 -0.32
C ASN A 17 6.20 38.11 -1.65
N SER A 18 5.36 38.26 -2.68
CA SER A 18 5.63 38.18 -4.14
C SER A 18 6.35 36.96 -4.74
N LYS A 19 6.72 35.93 -3.97
CA LYS A 19 7.40 34.73 -4.46
C LYS A 19 6.47 33.53 -4.36
N VAL A 20 5.93 33.12 -5.52
CA VAL A 20 5.23 31.86 -5.70
C VAL A 20 6.18 30.71 -5.37
N ARG A 21 5.93 29.98 -4.28
CA ARG A 21 6.66 28.75 -3.96
C ARG A 21 5.90 27.57 -4.58
N ILE A 22 6.56 26.87 -5.51
CA ILE A 22 6.10 25.54 -5.95
C ILE A 22 6.44 24.57 -4.82
N VAL A 23 5.45 24.18 -4.02
CA VAL A 23 5.63 23.10 -3.05
C VAL A 23 5.31 21.80 -3.77
N SER A 24 6.34 21.03 -4.10
CA SER A 24 6.18 19.62 -4.47
C SER A 24 5.88 18.86 -3.18
N MET A 25 4.62 18.48 -2.96
CA MET A 25 4.36 17.41 -1.99
C MET A 25 4.96 16.14 -2.59
N ASP A 26 5.86 15.49 -1.86
CA ASP A 26 6.30 14.16 -2.23
C ASP A 26 5.08 13.23 -2.17
N LYS A 27 4.90 12.44 -3.23
CA LYS A 27 3.81 11.48 -3.32
C LYS A 27 4.02 10.38 -2.28
N ILE A 28 2.94 9.83 -1.77
CA ILE A 28 2.97 8.63 -0.93
C ILE A 28 3.11 7.43 -1.87
N ASN A 29 4.15 6.62 -1.67
CA ASN A 29 4.39 5.41 -2.43
C ASN A 29 3.64 4.24 -1.79
N ILE A 30 2.66 3.72 -2.51
CA ILE A 30 1.81 2.60 -2.10
C ILE A 30 2.24 1.36 -2.87
N LEU A 31 2.43 0.25 -2.17
CA LEU A 31 2.56 -1.07 -2.76
C LEU A 31 1.28 -1.88 -2.50
N LEU A 32 0.64 -2.39 -3.55
CA LEU A 32 -0.38 -3.44 -3.44
C LEU A 32 0.25 -4.80 -3.70
N VAL A 33 0.02 -5.77 -2.81
CA VAL A 33 0.45 -7.15 -2.95
C VAL A 33 -0.76 -8.07 -2.96
N ASP A 34 -1.05 -8.67 -4.11
CA ASP A 34 -2.22 -9.52 -4.31
C ASP A 34 -2.00 -10.47 -5.48
N ASP A 35 -2.18 -11.78 -5.32
CA ASP A 35 -2.02 -12.74 -6.42
C ASP A 35 -3.19 -12.67 -7.41
N ASN A 36 -4.34 -12.13 -7.00
CA ASN A 36 -5.50 -11.96 -7.85
C ASN A 36 -5.37 -10.73 -8.77
N GLU A 37 -5.25 -10.98 -10.08
CA GLU A 37 -5.13 -9.92 -11.09
C GLU A 37 -6.32 -8.95 -11.10
N VAL A 38 -7.54 -9.41 -10.81
CA VAL A 38 -8.74 -8.57 -10.79
C VAL A 38 -8.63 -7.52 -9.70
N ILE A 39 -8.10 -7.87 -8.51
CA ILE A 39 -7.88 -6.90 -7.43
C ILE A 39 -6.81 -5.87 -7.83
N ARG A 40 -5.75 -6.30 -8.50
CA ARG A 40 -4.71 -5.38 -8.98
C ARG A 40 -5.23 -4.42 -10.04
N ILE A 41 -6.08 -4.88 -10.96
CA ILE A 41 -6.76 -4.02 -11.94
C ILE A 41 -7.70 -3.05 -11.23
N PHE A 42 -8.49 -3.53 -10.29
CA PHE A 42 -9.42 -2.71 -9.51
C PHE A 42 -8.72 -1.54 -8.79
N PHE A 43 -7.57 -1.77 -8.15
CA PHE A 43 -6.79 -0.68 -7.56
C PHE A 43 -6.28 0.33 -8.59
N LYS A 44 -5.78 -0.14 -9.75
CA LYS A 44 -5.35 0.75 -10.85
C LYS A 44 -6.51 1.62 -11.34
N ASP A 45 -7.70 1.04 -11.48
CA ASP A 45 -8.90 1.74 -11.92
C ASP A 45 -9.32 2.81 -10.91
N ILE A 46 -9.31 2.51 -9.60
CA ILE A 46 -9.57 3.54 -8.57
C ILE A 46 -8.58 4.71 -8.72
N PHE A 47 -7.30 4.42 -8.87
CA PHE A 47 -6.28 5.46 -8.99
C PHE A 47 -6.47 6.33 -10.23
N TRP A 48 -6.83 5.71 -11.35
CA TRP A 48 -7.05 6.40 -12.60
C TRP A 48 -8.34 7.24 -12.57
N LEU A 49 -9.48 6.63 -12.21
CA LEU A 49 -10.80 7.27 -12.20
C LEU A 49 -10.88 8.43 -11.20
N HIS A 50 -10.21 8.32 -10.06
CA HIS A 50 -10.22 9.35 -9.01
C HIS A 50 -9.02 10.31 -9.07
N GLY A 51 -8.16 10.19 -10.09
CA GLY A 51 -7.04 11.12 -10.29
C GLY A 51 -6.02 11.10 -9.14
N LEU A 52 -5.85 9.96 -8.47
CA LEU A 52 -5.02 9.82 -7.27
C LEU A 52 -3.52 9.92 -7.57
N GLY A 53 -3.12 9.79 -8.84
CA GLY A 53 -1.73 9.82 -9.27
C GLY A 53 -0.98 11.12 -8.96
N ASN A 54 -1.65 12.22 -8.60
CA ASN A 54 -0.97 13.44 -8.14
C ASN A 54 -0.48 13.34 -6.68
N GLN A 55 -1.14 12.52 -5.87
CA GLN A 55 -0.87 12.36 -4.43
C GLN A 55 -0.15 11.04 -4.12
N PHE A 56 -0.34 10.03 -4.97
CA PHE A 56 0.15 8.68 -4.74
C PHE A 56 0.94 8.15 -5.94
N HIS A 57 1.90 7.28 -5.65
CA HIS A 57 2.51 6.37 -6.62
C HIS A 57 2.05 4.95 -6.28
N LEU A 58 1.52 4.20 -7.25
CA LEU A 58 1.11 2.81 -7.03
C LEU A 58 2.11 1.84 -7.65
N GLU A 59 2.78 1.07 -6.80
CA GLU A 59 3.52 -0.13 -7.13
C GLU A 59 2.62 -1.35 -6.91
N ILE A 60 2.88 -2.41 -7.67
CA ILE A 60 2.04 -3.61 -7.68
C ILE A 60 2.96 -4.83 -7.61
N ALA A 61 2.60 -5.80 -6.77
CA ALA A 61 3.22 -7.12 -6.71
C ALA A 61 2.17 -8.23 -6.78
N SER A 62 2.48 -9.34 -7.44
CA SER A 62 1.59 -10.50 -7.54
C SER A 62 1.87 -11.60 -6.49
N GLY A 63 2.79 -11.36 -5.56
CA GLY A 63 3.15 -12.36 -4.56
C GLY A 63 4.37 -11.98 -3.71
N VAL A 64 4.82 -12.93 -2.90
CA VAL A 64 5.83 -12.73 -1.85
C VAL A 64 7.16 -12.23 -2.40
N ASP A 65 7.71 -12.89 -3.43
CA ASP A 65 9.06 -12.57 -3.93
C ASP A 65 9.13 -11.16 -4.53
N GLU A 66 8.12 -10.77 -5.32
CA GLU A 66 8.04 -9.44 -5.93
C GLU A 66 7.79 -8.36 -4.87
N ALA A 67 6.92 -8.63 -3.89
CA ALA A 67 6.69 -7.71 -2.78
C ALA A 67 7.98 -7.44 -2.01
N LEU A 68 8.73 -8.49 -1.67
CA LEU A 68 10.01 -8.38 -0.96
C LEU A 68 11.08 -7.69 -1.79
N ALA A 69 11.11 -7.89 -3.11
CA ALA A 69 12.01 -7.16 -4.00
C ALA A 69 11.72 -5.67 -4.00
N ILE A 70 10.43 -5.28 -4.10
CA ILE A 70 10.01 -3.87 -4.14
C ILE A 70 10.27 -3.16 -2.81
N VAL A 71 9.90 -3.75 -1.67
CA VAL A 71 10.09 -3.07 -0.36
C VAL A 71 11.57 -2.93 0.03
N ARG A 72 12.45 -3.79 -0.51
CA ARG A 72 13.90 -3.72 -0.29
C ARG A 72 14.61 -2.76 -1.24
N ASP A 73 13.95 -2.31 -2.30
CA ASP A 73 14.52 -1.36 -3.25
C ASP A 73 14.51 0.05 -2.64
N PRO A 74 15.68 0.65 -2.31
CA PRO A 74 15.74 1.96 -1.68
C PRO A 74 15.26 3.10 -2.60
N GLU A 75 15.17 2.88 -3.91
CA GLU A 75 14.66 3.87 -4.86
C GLU A 75 13.13 3.93 -4.85
N LYS A 76 12.46 2.83 -4.46
CA LYS A 76 10.99 2.73 -4.42
C LYS A 76 10.38 3.47 -3.24
N LYS A 77 11.08 3.53 -2.10
CA LYS A 77 10.70 4.28 -0.88
C LYS A 77 9.23 4.07 -0.49
N ILE A 78 8.83 2.80 -0.37
CA ILE A 78 7.44 2.44 -0.05
C ILE A 78 7.05 3.02 1.32
N ASP A 79 5.93 3.73 1.37
CA ASP A 79 5.38 4.30 2.60
C ASP A 79 4.28 3.41 3.20
N VAL A 80 3.50 2.76 2.33
CA VAL A 80 2.32 1.96 2.69
C VAL A 80 2.26 0.70 1.85
N VAL A 81 1.95 -0.44 2.47
CA VAL A 81 1.67 -1.72 1.80
C VAL A 81 0.23 -2.11 2.08
N PHE A 82 -0.53 -2.39 1.02
CA PHE A 82 -1.78 -3.15 1.07
C PHE A 82 -1.44 -4.60 0.75
N LEU A 83 -1.67 -5.50 1.70
CA LEU A 83 -1.13 -6.86 1.66
C LEU A 83 -2.24 -7.90 1.77
N ASP A 84 -2.42 -8.74 0.76
CA ASP A 84 -3.18 -9.97 0.95
C ASP A 84 -2.41 -10.98 1.80
N LEU A 85 -3.12 -11.74 2.64
CA LEU A 85 -2.51 -12.79 3.44
C LEU A 85 -2.40 -14.11 2.69
N VAL A 86 -3.48 -14.51 2.01
CA VAL A 86 -3.60 -15.85 1.45
C VAL A 86 -3.24 -15.81 -0.02
N MET A 87 -1.97 -16.14 -0.30
CA MET A 87 -1.42 -16.16 -1.64
C MET A 87 -0.59 -17.45 -1.84
N PRO A 88 -0.27 -17.81 -3.09
CA PRO A 88 0.69 -18.87 -3.38
C PRO A 88 2.07 -18.60 -2.76
N LEU A 89 2.65 -19.61 -2.14
CA LEU A 89 4.01 -19.64 -1.60
C LEU A 89 4.70 -20.93 -2.02
N LYS A 90 5.91 -20.82 -2.56
CA LYS A 90 6.74 -21.98 -2.89
C LYS A 90 7.50 -22.46 -1.66
N LYS A 91 7.30 -23.71 -1.28
CA LYS A 91 8.00 -24.39 -0.20
C LYS A 91 8.35 -25.81 -0.61
N ASP A 92 9.61 -26.20 -0.45
CA ASP A 92 10.12 -27.53 -0.80
C ASP A 92 9.78 -27.95 -2.26
N GLY A 93 9.85 -26.99 -3.19
CA GLY A 93 9.56 -27.19 -4.62
C GLY A 93 8.08 -27.33 -4.97
N LYS A 94 7.17 -27.17 -4.01
CA LYS A 94 5.71 -27.19 -4.22
C LYS A 94 5.11 -25.82 -3.93
N GLU A 95 4.07 -25.50 -4.69
CA GLU A 95 3.27 -24.30 -4.44
C GLU A 95 2.11 -24.64 -3.52
N ILE A 96 1.93 -23.83 -2.47
CA ILE A 96 0.79 -23.91 -1.55
C ILE A 96 0.20 -22.53 -1.37
N THR A 97 -1.12 -22.41 -1.42
CA THR A 97 -1.82 -21.17 -1.08
C THR A 97 -2.08 -21.15 0.42
N THR A 98 -1.53 -20.14 1.12
CA THR A 98 -1.53 -20.11 2.60
C THR A 98 -1.42 -18.69 3.12
N SER A 99 -2.01 -18.41 4.28
CA SER A 99 -1.87 -17.11 4.98
C SER A 99 -0.43 -16.83 5.41
N GLU A 100 0.39 -17.89 5.54
CA GLU A 100 1.82 -17.77 5.83
C GLU A 100 2.56 -16.99 4.73
N ALA A 101 2.05 -16.96 3.49
CA ALA A 101 2.62 -16.17 2.41
C ALA A 101 2.66 -14.68 2.77
N GLY A 102 1.51 -14.06 2.99
CA GLY A 102 1.45 -12.63 3.37
C GLY A 102 1.97 -12.37 4.78
N LEU A 103 1.74 -13.26 5.75
CA LEU A 103 2.29 -13.10 7.10
C LEU A 103 3.83 -13.06 7.10
N SER A 104 4.49 -13.82 6.22
CA SER A 104 5.94 -13.75 6.07
C SER A 104 6.44 -12.40 5.54
N VAL A 105 5.71 -11.79 4.59
CA VAL A 105 6.00 -10.43 4.08
C VAL A 105 5.85 -9.40 5.20
N LEU A 106 4.73 -9.44 5.93
CA LEU A 106 4.46 -8.55 7.06
C LEU A 106 5.57 -8.64 8.11
N ARG A 107 5.93 -9.84 8.56
CA ARG A 107 6.99 -10.04 9.54
C ARG A 107 8.34 -9.56 9.03
N THR A 108 8.65 -9.78 7.75
CA THR A 108 9.90 -9.30 7.15
C THR A 108 9.98 -7.77 7.20
N ILE A 109 8.91 -7.07 6.82
CA ILE A 109 8.86 -5.60 6.85
C ILE A 109 8.98 -5.09 8.29
N LYS A 110 8.21 -5.67 9.23
CA LYS A 110 8.13 -5.17 10.62
C LYS A 110 9.32 -5.53 11.49
N SER A 111 10.07 -6.58 11.15
CA SER A 111 11.29 -6.98 11.89
C SER A 111 12.55 -6.24 11.45
N ASP A 112 12.58 -5.69 10.23
CA ASP A 112 13.72 -4.94 9.71
C ASP A 112 13.70 -3.48 10.19
N ALA A 113 14.78 -3.02 10.83
CA ALA A 113 14.88 -1.66 11.36
C ALA A 113 14.78 -0.57 10.29
N THR A 114 15.15 -0.87 9.04
CA THR A 114 15.08 0.06 7.91
C THR A 114 13.69 0.11 7.28
N MET A 115 12.86 -0.93 7.45
CA MET A 115 11.52 -1.04 6.82
C MET A 115 10.36 -0.98 7.82
N LYS A 116 10.58 -1.16 9.12
CA LYS A 116 9.50 -1.23 10.12
C LYS A 116 8.59 0.00 10.21
N HIS A 117 9.06 1.13 9.67
CA HIS A 117 8.30 2.38 9.58
C HIS A 117 7.22 2.35 8.48
N ILE A 118 7.36 1.46 7.49
CA ILE A 118 6.38 1.24 6.42
C ILE A 118 5.07 0.79 7.05
N LYS A 119 3.98 1.47 6.72
CA LYS A 119 2.63 1.07 7.16
C LYS A 119 2.21 -0.18 6.42
N VAL A 120 1.68 -1.17 7.12
CA VAL A 120 1.15 -2.39 6.50
C VAL A 120 -0.31 -2.53 6.86
N ILE A 121 -1.16 -2.37 5.85
CA ILE A 121 -2.59 -2.57 5.88
C ILE A 121 -2.85 -3.95 5.28
N VAL A 122 -3.26 -4.90 6.10
CA VAL A 122 -3.72 -6.18 5.58
C VAL A 122 -5.04 -5.95 4.85
N PHE A 123 -5.13 -6.40 3.61
CA PHE A 123 -6.32 -6.34 2.76
C PHE A 123 -6.58 -7.73 2.21
N SER A 124 -7.41 -8.52 2.89
CA SER A 124 -7.60 -9.95 2.58
C SER A 124 -9.07 -10.32 2.51
N GLY A 125 -9.39 -11.30 1.65
CA GLY A 125 -10.73 -11.89 1.58
C GLY A 125 -11.00 -12.89 2.70
N TYR A 126 -9.96 -13.31 3.43
CA TYR A 126 -10.09 -14.25 4.54
C TYR A 126 -10.25 -13.49 5.84
N THR A 127 -11.15 -13.91 6.72
CA THR A 127 -11.46 -13.21 7.98
C THR A 127 -11.37 -14.14 9.19
N ASP A 128 -10.57 -15.21 9.08
CA ASP A 128 -10.35 -16.13 10.17
C ASP A 128 -9.71 -15.40 11.36
N LYS A 129 -10.34 -15.51 12.54
CA LYS A 129 -9.89 -14.80 13.75
C LYS A 129 -8.42 -15.05 14.08
N LYS A 130 -7.93 -16.27 13.84
CA LYS A 130 -6.53 -16.64 14.06
C LYS A 130 -5.57 -15.81 13.19
N ASP A 131 -5.88 -15.64 11.92
CA ASP A 131 -5.03 -14.91 10.98
C ASP A 131 -5.08 -13.39 11.25
N ILE A 132 -6.25 -12.86 11.63
CA ILE A 132 -6.40 -11.47 12.08
C ILE A 132 -5.55 -11.22 13.33
N GLU A 133 -5.65 -12.09 14.34
CA GLU A 133 -4.86 -11.99 15.56
C GLU A 133 -3.37 -12.10 15.28
N GLU A 134 -2.96 -13.01 14.40
CA GLU A 134 -1.56 -13.21 14.04
C GLU A 134 -1.00 -12.01 13.26
N ALA A 135 -1.75 -11.45 12.32
CA ALA A 135 -1.38 -10.23 11.62
C ALA A 135 -1.20 -9.06 12.59
N LYS A 136 -2.12 -8.90 13.54
CA LYS A 136 -2.03 -7.87 14.59
C LYS A 136 -0.79 -8.08 15.47
N LYS A 137 -0.54 -9.31 15.94
CA LYS A 137 0.65 -9.66 16.73
C LYS A 137 1.95 -9.42 15.97
N SER A 138 1.94 -9.66 14.66
CA SER A 138 3.06 -9.42 13.74
C SER A 138 3.27 -7.93 13.39
N GLY A 139 2.41 -7.04 13.89
CA GLY A 139 2.58 -5.59 13.77
C GLY A 139 1.86 -4.93 12.60
N ALA A 140 0.84 -5.57 12.02
CA ALA A 140 -0.02 -4.90 11.04
C ALA A 140 -0.67 -3.63 11.64
N ASP A 141 -0.70 -2.55 10.86
CA ASP A 141 -1.29 -1.28 11.26
C ASP A 141 -2.82 -1.32 11.21
N MET A 142 -3.36 -2.09 10.26
CA MET A 142 -4.80 -2.27 10.05
C MET A 142 -5.09 -3.60 9.35
N TYR A 143 -6.32 -4.08 9.50
CA TYR A 143 -6.86 -5.22 8.78
C TYR A 143 -8.18 -4.82 8.12
N LEU A 144 -8.30 -5.08 6.82
CA LEU A 144 -9.43 -4.75 5.98
C LEU A 144 -9.93 -6.03 5.28
N ALA A 145 -11.21 -6.36 5.44
CA ALA A 145 -11.83 -7.48 4.76
C ALA A 145 -12.28 -7.06 3.35
N LYS A 146 -11.76 -7.71 2.30
CA LYS A 146 -12.06 -7.35 0.90
C LYS A 146 -13.57 -7.34 0.60
N GLU A 147 -14.33 -8.23 1.23
CA GLU A 147 -15.77 -8.39 1.04
C GLU A 147 -16.61 -7.30 1.71
N GLU A 148 -16.05 -6.63 2.72
CA GLU A 148 -16.76 -5.59 3.50
C GLU A 148 -16.41 -4.17 3.04
N HIS A 149 -15.36 -4.00 2.26
CA HIS A 149 -14.88 -2.68 1.82
C HIS A 149 -15.25 -2.38 0.37
N LEU A 150 -16.12 -1.41 0.21
CA LEU A 150 -16.49 -0.86 -1.08
C LEU A 150 -15.37 0.04 -1.62
N PRO A 151 -15.34 0.34 -2.94
CA PRO A 151 -14.38 1.29 -3.51
C PRO A 151 -14.32 2.63 -2.76
N GLN A 152 -15.45 3.09 -2.21
CA GLN A 152 -15.54 4.33 -1.42
C GLN A 152 -14.75 4.27 -0.11
N ASP A 153 -14.65 3.09 0.52
CA ASP A 153 -13.90 2.93 1.76
C ASP A 153 -12.39 3.03 1.50
N LEU A 154 -11.91 2.44 0.40
CA LEU A 154 -10.53 2.59 -0.05
C LEU A 154 -10.19 4.05 -0.35
N ILE A 155 -11.10 4.80 -0.98
CA ILE A 155 -10.91 6.24 -1.22
C ILE A 155 -10.77 7.00 0.10
N ARG A 156 -11.62 6.71 1.10
CA ARG A 156 -11.51 7.35 2.43
C ARG A 156 -10.18 7.04 3.11
N ILE A 157 -9.70 5.81 2.98
CA ILE A 157 -8.39 5.41 3.50
C ILE A 157 -7.28 6.19 2.80
N PHE A 158 -7.30 6.28 1.46
CA PHE A 158 -6.32 7.09 0.72
C PHE A 158 -6.37 8.55 1.14
N ASP A 159 -7.55 9.17 1.24
CA ASP A 159 -7.70 10.53 1.72
C ASP A 159 -7.10 10.73 3.13
N GLY A 160 -7.33 9.77 4.02
CA GLY A 160 -6.74 9.77 5.35
C GLY A 160 -5.21 9.69 5.30
N LEU A 161 -4.65 8.80 4.48
CA LEU A 161 -3.21 8.66 4.28
C LEU A 161 -2.58 9.97 3.77
N ALA A 162 -3.21 10.63 2.77
CA ALA A 162 -2.77 11.92 2.26
C ALA A 162 -2.76 13.02 3.33
N LYS A 163 -3.77 13.02 4.20
CA LYS A 163 -3.90 13.98 5.31
C LYS A 163 -3.03 13.63 6.53
N LYS A 164 -2.39 12.46 6.53
CA LYS A 164 -1.69 11.87 7.69
C LYS A 164 -2.59 11.75 8.92
N ASP A 165 -3.88 11.54 8.71
CA ASP A 165 -4.89 11.45 9.76
C ASP A 165 -5.06 10.00 10.26
N GLY A 166 -4.29 9.64 11.29
CA GLY A 166 -4.27 8.31 11.88
C GLY A 166 -5.60 7.82 12.48
N SER A 167 -6.64 8.65 12.57
CA SER A 167 -7.95 8.25 13.12
C SER A 167 -8.83 7.50 12.11
N LEU A 168 -8.56 7.66 10.81
CA LEU A 168 -9.41 7.14 9.73
C LEU A 168 -9.11 5.67 9.34
N TYR A 169 -8.13 5.04 9.99
CA TYR A 169 -7.64 3.70 9.63
C TYR A 169 -7.03 2.93 10.83
N GLN A 170 -7.58 3.12 12.03
CA GLN A 170 -7.31 2.22 13.16
C GLN A 170 -8.30 1.05 13.14
N PHE A 171 -7.86 -0.13 13.61
CA PHE A 171 -8.75 -1.26 13.88
C PHE A 171 -10.01 -0.77 14.60
N SER A 172 -11.20 -1.08 14.07
CA SER A 172 -12.44 -0.87 14.81
C SER A 172 -12.29 -1.57 16.16
N LYS A 173 -12.45 -0.80 17.25
CA LYS A 173 -12.39 -1.31 18.63
C LYS A 173 -13.40 -2.42 18.85
#